data_AF-A0A0F9XT29-F1
#
_entry.id   AF-A0A0F9XT29-F1
#
_cell.length_a   1.000
_cell.length_b   1.000
_cell.length_c   1.000
_cell.angle_alpha   90.00
_cell.angle_beta   90.00
_cell.angle_gamma   90.00
#
_symmetry.space_group_name_H-M   'P 1'
#
loop_
_entity.id
_entity.type
_entity.pdbx_description
1 polymer ?
#
loop_
_entity_poly.entity_id
_entity_poly.type
_entity_poly.pdbx_seq_one_letter_code
_entity_poly.pdbx_strand_id
1 'polypeptide(L)'
;MVQYNVQRASLLNMAVLSLLEHLPLECGGTINLPSLAIDPPSSVPPELLPTTLQKSTPHAYWIDIFPCHVMRDNLIRLYGQYDTHDLQRDLAKSLYEGFVDGEQRGCLVWGEPWTVNGWEVFWHQRIAGENPEVKME
;
A
#
# COMPACT_ATOMS: atom_id res chain seq x y z
N MET A 1 15.96 0.71 -2.73
CA MET A 1 15.60 1.54 -1.55
C MET A 1 14.09 1.56 -1.25
N VAL A 2 13.22 1.08 -2.15
CA VAL A 2 11.76 1.20 -2.02
C VAL A 2 11.13 0.25 -1.00
N GLN A 3 11.56 -1.02 -0.93
CA GLN A 3 10.87 -2.05 -0.14
C GLN A 3 10.70 -1.67 1.34
N TYR A 4 11.79 -1.25 1.97
CA TYR A 4 11.76 -0.76 3.35
C TYR A 4 10.90 0.50 3.49
N ASN A 5 10.85 1.39 2.50
CA ASN A 5 10.05 2.62 2.59
C ASN A 5 8.55 2.33 2.65
N VAL A 6 8.05 1.46 1.76
CA VAL A 6 6.62 1.11 1.71
C VAL A 6 6.22 0.29 2.95
N GLN A 7 7.10 -0.61 3.41
CA GLN A 7 6.86 -1.40 4.62
C GLN A 7 6.80 -0.53 5.87
N ARG A 8 7.76 0.37 6.05
CA ARG A 8 7.78 1.32 7.17
C ARG A 8 6.55 2.23 7.16
N ALA A 9 6.18 2.75 5.99
CA ALA A 9 5.01 3.61 5.83
C ALA A 9 3.71 2.89 6.20
N SER A 10 3.53 1.67 5.72
CA SER A 10 2.36 0.85 6.02
C SER A 10 2.26 0.55 7.51
N LEU A 11 3.35 0.11 8.14
CA LEU A 11 3.40 -0.18 9.57
C LEU A 11 3.17 1.08 10.42
N LEU A 12 3.67 2.24 10.00
CA LEU A 12 3.43 3.50 10.69
C LEU A 12 1.94 3.86 10.66
N ASN A 13 1.30 3.85 9.50
CA ASN A 13 -0.12 4.17 9.39
C ASN A 13 -0.98 3.15 10.15
N MET A 14 -0.63 1.86 10.12
CA MET A 14 -1.29 0.86 10.96
C MET A 14 -1.14 1.15 12.45
N ALA A 15 0.06 1.56 12.92
CA ALA A 15 0.27 1.92 14.32
C ALA A 15 -0.57 3.12 14.74
N VAL A 16 -0.60 4.17 13.91
CA VAL A 16 -1.44 5.37 14.11
C VAL A 16 -2.93 5.02 14.21
N LEU A 17 -3.37 4.05 13.42
CA LEU A 17 -4.76 3.61 13.36
C LEU A 17 -5.09 2.46 14.32
N SER A 18 -4.12 2.01 15.14
CA SER A 18 -4.28 0.83 16.02
C SER A 18 -4.65 -0.47 15.30
N LEU A 19 -4.15 -0.65 14.07
CA LEU A 19 -4.44 -1.81 13.21
C LEU A 19 -3.35 -2.91 13.24
N LEU A 20 -2.30 -2.74 14.05
CA LEU A 20 -1.16 -3.69 14.08
C LEU A 20 -1.58 -5.12 14.48
N GLU A 21 -2.67 -5.28 15.22
CA GLU A 21 -3.21 -6.59 15.62
C GLU A 21 -3.74 -7.43 14.44
N HIS A 22 -4.02 -6.79 13.30
CA HIS A 22 -4.48 -7.48 12.10
C HIS A 22 -3.35 -8.12 11.27
N LEU A 23 -2.10 -7.89 11.65
CA LEU A 23 -0.95 -8.48 10.96
C LEU A 23 -0.87 -9.99 11.23
N PRO A 24 -0.52 -10.81 10.22
CA PRO A 24 -0.29 -12.23 10.41
C PRO A 24 0.76 -12.49 11.49
N LEU A 25 0.56 -13.52 12.32
CA LEU A 25 1.48 -13.92 13.41
C LEU A 25 2.92 -14.13 12.95
N GLU A 26 3.11 -14.58 11.70
CA GLU A 26 4.42 -14.76 11.06
C GLU A 26 5.17 -13.43 10.85
N CYS A 27 4.45 -12.32 10.69
CA CYS A 27 5.00 -10.96 10.66
C CYS A 27 5.17 -10.40 12.08
N GLY A 28 4.26 -10.71 13.02
CA GLY A 28 4.26 -10.15 14.38
C GLY A 28 5.52 -10.46 15.20
N GLY A 29 6.15 -11.62 15.00
CA GLY A 29 7.40 -12.00 15.68
C GLY A 29 8.67 -11.34 15.10
N THR A 30 8.58 -10.74 13.91
CA THR A 30 9.73 -10.15 13.19
C THR A 30 9.65 -8.62 13.06
N ILE A 31 8.49 -8.01 13.34
CA ILE A 31 8.33 -6.55 13.35
C ILE A 31 8.91 -5.97 14.64
N ASN A 32 10.21 -5.68 14.62
CA ASN A 32 10.85 -4.90 15.66
C ASN A 32 10.62 -3.39 15.36
N LEU A 33 9.47 -2.86 15.79
CA LEU A 33 9.08 -1.44 15.63
C LEU A 33 10.20 -0.44 16.04
N PRO A 34 10.90 -0.63 17.18
CA PRO A 34 12.04 0.20 17.55
C PRO A 34 13.19 0.15 16.54
N SER A 35 13.53 -1.03 16.00
CA SER A 35 14.55 -1.15 14.95
C SER A 35 14.13 -0.51 13.62
N LEU A 36 12.81 -0.41 13.41
CA LEU A 36 12.22 0.32 12.29
C LEU A 36 12.12 1.82 12.57
N ALA A 37 12.60 2.36 13.70
CA ALA A 37 12.54 3.78 14.03
C ALA A 37 11.17 4.41 13.68
N ILE A 38 10.09 3.73 14.05
CA ILE A 38 8.72 4.17 13.82
C ILE A 38 8.29 4.96 15.05
N ASP A 39 8.30 6.29 14.95
CA ASP A 39 7.66 7.18 15.92
C ASP A 39 6.33 7.67 15.34
N PRO A 40 5.19 7.05 15.71
CA PRO A 40 3.90 7.49 15.23
C PRO A 40 3.56 8.87 15.82
N PRO A 41 2.86 9.75 15.07
CA PRO A 41 2.34 11.00 15.62
C PRO A 41 1.41 10.75 16.82
N SER A 42 1.37 11.72 17.74
CA SER A 42 0.54 11.66 18.96
C SER A 42 -0.96 11.69 18.71
N SER A 43 -1.38 11.98 17.48
CA SER A 43 -2.77 12.00 17.05
C SER A 43 -2.88 11.52 15.60
N VAL A 44 -4.05 11.03 15.23
CA VAL A 44 -4.33 10.58 13.86
C VAL A 44 -4.31 11.79 12.92
N PRO A 45 -3.44 11.80 11.88
CA PRO A 45 -3.41 12.85 10.87
C PRO A 45 -4.76 12.98 10.14
N PRO A 46 -5.16 14.20 9.73
CA PRO A 46 -6.45 14.44 9.08
C PRO A 46 -6.72 13.55 7.85
N GLU A 47 -5.70 13.26 7.05
CA GLU A 47 -5.81 12.44 5.83
C GLU A 47 -6.09 10.95 6.12
N LEU A 48 -5.73 10.48 7.31
CA LEU A 48 -6.01 9.12 7.78
C LEU A 48 -7.32 9.02 8.55
N LEU A 49 -8.01 10.14 8.83
CA LEU A 49 -9.31 10.08 9.47
C LEU A 49 -10.31 9.30 8.58
N PRO A 50 -11.17 8.47 9.19
CA PRO A 50 -12.14 7.69 8.45
C PRO A 50 -13.23 8.59 7.86
N THR A 51 -13.58 8.34 6.59
CA THR A 51 -14.69 9.02 5.93
C THR A 51 -16.04 8.57 6.49
N THR A 52 -17.12 9.29 6.14
CA THR A 52 -18.48 8.85 6.49
C THR A 52 -18.81 7.46 5.95
N LEU A 53 -18.36 7.14 4.74
CA LEU A 53 -18.60 5.82 4.13
C LEU A 53 -17.86 4.72 4.89
N GLN A 54 -16.60 4.96 5.26
CA GLN A 54 -15.80 4.01 6.04
C GLN A 54 -16.41 3.72 7.41
N LYS A 55 -16.97 4.73 8.07
CA LYS A 55 -17.66 4.57 9.37
C LYS A 55 -18.94 3.76 9.28
N SER A 56 -19.63 3.78 8.14
CA SER A 56 -20.93 3.12 7.96
C SER A 56 -20.86 1.79 7.24
N THR A 57 -19.71 1.41 6.67
CA THR A 57 -19.56 0.26 5.79
C THR A 57 -18.41 -0.63 6.25
N PRO A 58 -18.64 -1.91 6.61
CA PRO A 58 -17.56 -2.85 6.88
C PRO A 58 -16.64 -3.00 5.66
N HIS A 59 -15.33 -2.96 5.88
CA HIS A 59 -14.33 -3.04 4.82
C HIS A 59 -13.01 -3.61 5.35
N ALA A 60 -12.10 -3.98 4.45
CA ALA A 60 -10.82 -4.56 4.83
C ALA A 60 -9.89 -3.50 5.43
N TYR A 61 -9.27 -3.81 6.58
CA TYR A 61 -8.40 -2.89 7.34
C TYR A 61 -7.26 -2.30 6.51
N TRP A 62 -6.79 -3.02 5.49
CA TRP A 62 -5.68 -2.56 4.67
C TRP A 62 -6.02 -1.30 3.86
N ILE A 63 -7.32 -1.06 3.60
CA ILE A 63 -7.80 0.12 2.89
C ILE A 63 -7.51 1.39 3.71
N ASP A 64 -7.66 1.32 5.03
CA ASP A 64 -7.48 2.47 5.93
C ASP A 64 -6.05 3.02 5.96
N ILE A 65 -5.08 2.21 5.55
CA ILE A 65 -3.65 2.54 5.55
C ILE A 65 -3.34 3.66 4.55
N PHE A 66 -4.16 3.83 3.50
CA PHE A 66 -3.88 4.79 2.45
C PHE A 66 -4.46 6.18 2.75
N PRO A 67 -3.67 7.26 2.62
CA PRO A 67 -4.14 8.61 2.96
C PRO A 67 -5.18 9.19 1.99
N CYS A 68 -5.30 8.64 0.77
CA CYS A 68 -6.25 9.14 -0.22
C CYS A 68 -7.69 8.68 0.07
N HIS A 69 -8.47 9.55 0.72
CA HIS A 69 -9.87 9.29 1.06
C HIS A 69 -10.74 8.89 -0.17
N VAL A 70 -10.53 9.52 -1.33
CA VAL A 70 -11.28 9.19 -2.56
C VAL A 70 -10.98 7.75 -3.00
N MET A 71 -9.71 7.34 -2.95
CA MET A 71 -9.32 5.97 -3.29
C MET A 71 -9.95 4.97 -2.34
N ARG A 72 -9.87 5.22 -1.02
CA ARG A 72 -10.48 4.35 0.02
C ARG A 72 -11.97 4.17 -0.22
N ASP A 73 -12.68 5.26 -0.41
CA ASP A 73 -14.11 5.26 -0.68
C ASP A 73 -14.47 4.50 -1.96
N ASN A 74 -13.67 4.63 -3.02
CA ASN A 74 -13.88 3.91 -4.28
C ASN A 74 -13.68 2.40 -4.12
N LEU A 75 -12.66 1.97 -3.38
CA LEU A 75 -12.44 0.55 -3.07
C LEU A 75 -13.63 -0.05 -2.32
N ILE A 76 -14.20 0.70 -1.38
CA ILE A 76 -15.37 0.26 -0.61
C ILE A 76 -16.62 0.16 -1.50
N ARG A 77 -16.88 1.16 -2.34
CA ARG A 77 -18.06 1.15 -3.24
C ARG A 77 -17.99 0.04 -4.29
N LEU A 78 -16.79 -0.26 -4.78
CA LEU A 78 -16.57 -1.25 -5.83
C LEU A 78 -16.28 -2.65 -5.27
N TYR A 79 -16.41 -2.85 -3.95
CA TYR A 79 -16.17 -4.13 -3.33
C TYR A 79 -17.01 -5.23 -3.99
N GLY A 80 -16.38 -6.36 -4.34
CA GLY A 80 -17.00 -7.46 -5.09
C GLY A 80 -17.01 -7.27 -6.63
N GLN A 81 -16.57 -6.13 -7.14
CA GLN A 81 -16.40 -5.88 -8.59
C GLN A 81 -14.95 -6.00 -9.05
N TYR A 82 -14.02 -6.20 -8.13
CA TYR A 82 -12.60 -6.47 -8.38
C TYR A 82 -12.13 -7.60 -7.47
N ASP A 83 -11.03 -8.26 -7.84
CA ASP A 83 -10.39 -9.23 -6.96
C ASP A 83 -9.60 -8.49 -5.88
N THR A 84 -10.15 -8.46 -4.66
CA THR A 84 -9.56 -7.78 -3.50
C THR A 84 -8.20 -8.36 -3.13
N HIS A 85 -8.01 -9.67 -3.27
CA HIS A 85 -6.76 -10.33 -2.92
C HIS A 85 -5.68 -10.04 -3.97
N ASP A 86 -6.05 -10.01 -5.25
CA ASP A 86 -5.20 -9.57 -6.35
C ASP A 86 -4.72 -8.14 -6.17
N LEU A 87 -5.65 -7.21 -5.94
CA LEU A 87 -5.32 -5.81 -5.76
C LEU A 87 -4.48 -5.57 -4.51
N GLN A 88 -4.84 -6.20 -3.38
CA GLN A 88 -4.05 -6.10 -2.16
C GLN A 88 -2.63 -6.60 -2.39
N ARG A 89 -2.46 -7.72 -3.11
CA ARG A 89 -1.14 -8.26 -3.44
C ARG A 89 -0.35 -7.33 -4.35
N ASP A 90 -0.99 -6.75 -5.37
CA ASP A 90 -0.33 -5.80 -6.27
C ASP A 90 0.16 -4.56 -5.51
N LEU A 91 -0.67 -3.99 -4.62
CA LEU A 91 -0.30 -2.83 -3.81
C LEU A 91 0.76 -3.18 -2.75
N ALA A 92 0.73 -4.40 -2.22
CA ALA A 92 1.66 -4.89 -1.21
C ALA A 92 2.92 -5.53 -1.82
N LYS A 93 3.03 -5.63 -3.14
CA LYS A 93 4.13 -6.35 -3.81
C LYS A 93 5.50 -5.80 -3.44
N SER A 94 5.61 -4.48 -3.33
CA SER A 94 6.84 -3.81 -2.89
C SER A 94 7.20 -4.11 -1.43
N LEU A 95 6.29 -4.66 -0.62
CA LEU A 95 6.57 -5.10 0.75
C LEU A 95 7.30 -6.45 0.79
N TYR A 96 6.88 -7.40 -0.06
CA TYR A 96 7.23 -8.81 0.10
C TYR A 96 8.33 -9.30 -0.85
N GLU A 97 8.34 -8.84 -2.11
CA GLU A 97 9.09 -9.56 -3.17
C GLU A 97 10.22 -8.73 -3.79
N GLY A 98 10.32 -7.44 -3.44
CA GLY A 98 11.10 -6.51 -4.25
C GLY A 98 10.51 -6.38 -5.66
N PHE A 99 11.09 -5.54 -6.50
CA PHE A 99 10.67 -5.45 -7.90
C PHE A 99 11.25 -6.64 -8.66
N VAL A 100 10.44 -7.68 -8.88
CA VAL A 100 10.76 -8.71 -9.87
C VAL A 100 10.62 -8.07 -11.25
N ASP A 101 11.70 -8.07 -12.03
CA ASP A 101 11.72 -7.51 -13.38
C ASP A 101 10.58 -8.11 -14.23
N GLY A 102 9.68 -7.25 -14.72
CA GLY A 102 8.62 -7.62 -15.67
C GLY A 102 7.18 -7.32 -15.22
N GLU A 103 6.92 -7.19 -13.92
CA GLU A 103 5.58 -6.82 -13.40
C GLU A 103 5.70 -5.57 -12.50
N GLN A 104 5.73 -4.40 -13.13
CA GLN A 104 5.81 -3.12 -12.44
C GLN A 104 4.41 -2.62 -12.09
N ARG A 105 3.76 -3.27 -11.13
CA ARG A 105 2.55 -2.76 -10.47
C ARG A 105 2.79 -2.67 -8.98
N GLY A 106 2.28 -1.61 -8.34
CA GLY A 106 2.32 -1.48 -6.89
C GLY A 106 2.48 -0.04 -6.41
N CYS A 107 3.07 0.11 -5.23
CA CYS A 107 3.19 1.39 -4.52
C CYS A 107 4.63 1.72 -4.18
N LEU A 108 4.97 3.01 -4.23
CA LEU A 108 6.17 3.63 -3.68
C LEU A 108 5.78 4.64 -2.60
N VAL A 109 6.66 4.84 -1.63
CA VAL A 109 6.53 5.92 -0.65
C VAL A 109 7.80 6.77 -0.67
N TRP A 110 7.62 8.05 -0.99
CA TRP A 110 8.68 9.05 -1.16
C TRP A 110 8.74 10.05 0.00
N GLY A 111 7.63 10.26 0.69
CA GLY A 111 7.47 11.27 1.72
C GLY A 111 6.79 10.73 2.97
N GLU A 112 6.05 11.59 3.66
CA GLU A 112 5.32 11.20 4.87
C GLU A 112 4.26 10.13 4.56
N PRO A 113 4.18 9.05 5.36
CA PRO A 113 3.22 7.97 5.13
C PRO A 113 1.76 8.38 5.15
N TRP A 114 1.41 9.43 5.88
CA TRP A 114 0.03 9.88 6.02
C TRP A 114 -0.35 10.98 5.03
N THR A 115 0.52 11.35 4.08
CA THR A 115 0.19 12.34 3.05
C THR A 115 -0.06 11.68 1.70
N VAL A 116 -1.08 12.11 0.95
CA VAL A 116 -1.36 11.59 -0.39
C VAL A 116 -0.14 11.74 -1.31
N ASN A 117 0.54 12.88 -1.26
CA ASN A 117 1.72 13.16 -2.08
C ASN A 117 2.95 12.32 -1.69
N GLY A 118 2.92 11.68 -0.52
CA GLY A 118 3.95 10.74 -0.10
C GLY A 118 3.88 9.42 -0.86
N TRP A 119 2.74 9.07 -1.47
CA TRP A 119 2.52 7.80 -2.15
C TRP A 119 2.47 7.96 -3.67
N GLU A 120 3.14 7.04 -4.36
CA GLU A 120 3.00 6.87 -5.81
C GLU A 120 2.50 5.46 -6.10
N VAL A 121 1.39 5.36 -6.82
CA VAL A 121 0.86 4.09 -7.32
C VAL A 121 1.15 4.01 -8.81
N PHE A 122 1.78 2.93 -9.25
CA PHE A 122 2.15 2.74 -10.65
C PHE A 122 1.54 1.43 -11.17
N TRP A 123 1.12 1.49 -12.43
CA TRP A 123 0.61 0.36 -13.17
C TRP A 123 1.30 0.38 -14.54
N HIS A 124 2.45 -0.29 -14.66
CA HIS A 124 3.10 -0.44 -15.96
C HIS A 124 2.53 -1.70 -16.64
N GLN A 125 1.70 -1.47 -17.65
CA GLN A 125 1.38 -2.50 -18.63
C GLN A 125 2.58 -2.56 -19.58
N ARG A 126 3.36 -3.65 -19.60
CA ARG A 126 4.17 -3.90 -20.81
C ARG A 126 3.19 -3.98 -21.96
N ILE A 127 3.34 -3.11 -22.96
CA ILE A 127 2.84 -3.41 -24.30
C ILE A 127 3.54 -4.72 -24.68
N ALA A 128 2.76 -5.80 -24.74
CA ALA A 128 3.20 -7.01 -25.41
C ALA A 128 3.36 -6.64 -26.89
N GLY A 129 4.57 -6.26 -27.32
CA GLY A 129 4.74 -5.80 -28.69
C GLY A 129 6.12 -5.40 -29.18
N GLU A 130 7.13 -5.17 -28.34
CA GLU A 130 8.48 -4.87 -28.86
C GLU A 130 9.46 -6.00 -28.55
N ASN A 131 9.60 -6.87 -29.54
CA ASN A 131 10.78 -7.66 -29.78
C ASN A 131 11.79 -6.78 -30.52
N PRO A 132 12.93 -6.37 -29.94
CA PRO A 132 13.97 -5.67 -30.68
C PRO A 132 14.93 -6.69 -31.28
N GLU A 133 14.41 -7.60 -32.12
CA GLU A 133 15.26 -8.37 -33.02
C GLU A 133 14.63 -8.42 -34.41
N VAL A 134 15.44 -8.06 -35.41
CA VAL A 134 15.25 -8.16 -36.88
C VAL A 134 14.50 -6.93 -37.47
N LYS A 135 15.13 -5.96 -38.18
CA LYS A 135 16.12 -6.05 -39.27
C LYS A 135 17.03 -4.82 -39.41
N MET A 136 18.33 -5.07 -39.42
CA MET A 136 19.35 -4.51 -40.32
C MET A 136 20.32 -5.70 -40.44
N GLU A 137 20.21 -6.58 -41.43
CA GLU A 137 20.57 -6.46 -42.85
C GLU A 137 19.82 -7.52 -43.68
#